data_AF-A0A6H1P9W4-F1
#
_entry.id   AF-A0A6H1P9W4-F1
#
_cell.length_a   1.000
_cell.length_b   1.000
_cell.length_c   1.000
_cell.angle_alpha   90.00
_cell.angle_beta   90.00
_cell.angle_gamma   90.00
#
_symmetry.space_group_name_H-M   'P 1'
#
loop_
_entity.id
_entity.type
_entity.pdbx_description
1 polymer ?
#
loop_
_entity_poly.entity_id
_entity_poly.type
_entity_poly.pdbx_seq_one_letter_code
_entity_poly.pdbx_strand_id
1 'polypeptide(L)'
;MIDVRLLKSELEYAQAIRLADKVFRDEEHKSMGEAFPQVFSRELNQSYGVFIKNELVSYIGLVPSVIHLGDAEIQAYSIGAVCTDPDHRKKGFASMLLKRVFTHVQRADASILFVSGSLPMYIKAGCSFYGKLYKYEINKGDLLGTEGYLVRELSPFDWFYLRKLLQARPVYFEQSIYDFSVLYKAAGFASIHKMKHKIVVAESENEIKGFVVLAVPNSSLGSGDQLARVIEWGGEPQAIQTILVNSFQCGIKSLKCSFPIHEKEINKILNSLEKTDAPYPGTIKITNLDLLLKQAEPFFRGKVKIVDVDNSSKKLIFNQKSIILDNVSLEKLILQGDPNLDGYLNDIFPIPLPFPEGLNYV
;
A
#
# COMPACT_ATOMS: atom_id res chain seq x y z
N MET A 1 -10.77 -35.62 1.68
CA MET A 1 -9.34 -35.26 1.54
C MET A 1 -9.25 -33.75 1.50
N ILE A 2 -8.27 -33.17 2.21
CA ILE A 2 -7.98 -31.73 2.17
C ILE A 2 -6.93 -31.51 1.07
N ASP A 3 -7.20 -30.59 0.16
CA ASP A 3 -6.29 -30.23 -0.93
C ASP A 3 -5.94 -28.73 -0.82
N VAL A 4 -4.66 -28.37 -0.93
CA VAL A 4 -4.18 -26.99 -0.84
C VAL A 4 -3.36 -26.66 -2.08
N ARG A 5 -3.90 -25.79 -2.93
CA ARG A 5 -3.38 -25.55 -4.27
C ARG A 5 -3.81 -24.19 -4.83
N LEU A 6 -3.20 -23.83 -5.96
CA LEU A 6 -3.68 -22.74 -6.80
C LEU A 6 -5.09 -23.04 -7.31
N LEU A 7 -5.84 -21.97 -7.56
CA LEU A 7 -7.13 -22.04 -8.24
C LEU A 7 -6.89 -22.42 -9.71
N LYS A 8 -7.81 -23.17 -10.30
CA LYS A 8 -7.62 -23.78 -11.63
C LYS A 8 -8.69 -23.44 -12.65
N SER A 9 -9.84 -22.94 -12.23
CA SER A 9 -10.98 -22.73 -13.13
C SER A 9 -11.81 -21.53 -12.71
N GLU A 10 -12.57 -20.99 -13.66
CA GLU A 10 -13.57 -19.94 -13.44
C GLU A 10 -14.51 -20.27 -12.27
N LEU A 11 -14.91 -21.55 -12.14
CA LEU A 11 -15.77 -21.99 -11.06
C LEU A 11 -15.11 -21.82 -9.68
N GLU A 12 -13.82 -22.11 -9.56
CA GLU A 12 -13.07 -21.96 -8.30
C GLU A 12 -12.84 -20.49 -7.95
N TYR A 13 -12.57 -19.64 -8.94
CA TYR A 13 -12.51 -18.18 -8.74
C TYR A 13 -13.86 -17.62 -8.29
N ALA A 14 -14.96 -18.07 -8.90
CA ALA A 14 -16.30 -17.71 -8.47
C ALA A 14 -16.61 -18.21 -7.04
N GLN A 15 -16.11 -19.39 -6.65
CA GLN A 15 -16.22 -19.86 -5.26
C GLN A 15 -15.42 -18.98 -4.29
N ALA A 16 -14.21 -18.57 -4.64
CA ALA A 16 -13.38 -17.68 -3.83
C ALA A 16 -14.04 -16.31 -3.62
N ILE A 17 -14.59 -15.71 -4.69
CA ILE A 17 -15.32 -14.44 -4.61
C ILE A 17 -16.54 -14.59 -3.69
N ARG A 18 -17.37 -15.63 -3.88
CA ARG A 18 -18.53 -15.88 -3.01
C ARG A 18 -18.14 -16.07 -1.55
N LEU A 19 -17.05 -16.78 -1.27
CA LEU A 19 -16.55 -16.95 0.09
C LEU A 19 -16.07 -15.62 0.69
N ALA A 20 -15.32 -14.82 -0.08
CA ALA A 20 -14.84 -13.52 0.38
C ALA A 20 -16.00 -12.54 0.62
N ASP A 21 -17.00 -12.53 -0.26
CA ASP A 21 -18.21 -11.72 -0.09
C ASP A 21 -18.97 -12.12 1.17
N LYS A 22 -19.19 -13.42 1.39
CA LYS A 22 -19.81 -13.95 2.62
C LYS A 22 -19.10 -13.51 3.89
N VAL A 23 -17.77 -13.31 3.84
CA VAL A 23 -16.95 -12.98 5.02
C VAL A 23 -16.78 -11.47 5.23
N PHE A 24 -16.70 -10.69 4.16
CA PHE A 24 -16.29 -9.28 4.23
C PHE A 24 -17.33 -8.27 3.77
N ARG A 25 -18.43 -8.71 3.15
CA ARG A 25 -19.41 -7.83 2.50
C ARG A 25 -20.79 -7.98 3.15
N ASP A 26 -21.52 -6.87 3.09
CA ASP A 26 -22.96 -6.79 3.38
C ASP A 26 -23.68 -6.29 2.11
N GLU A 27 -25.00 -6.11 2.19
CA GLU A 27 -25.84 -5.72 1.04
C GLU A 27 -25.50 -4.35 0.43
N GLU A 28 -24.81 -3.48 1.17
CA GLU A 28 -24.45 -2.13 0.71
C GLU A 28 -23.07 -2.10 0.05
N HIS A 29 -22.29 -3.17 0.18
CA HIS A 29 -21.00 -3.26 -0.46
C HIS A 29 -21.10 -3.92 -1.83
N LYS A 30 -20.29 -3.44 -2.77
CA LYS A 30 -19.98 -4.21 -3.98
C LYS A 30 -19.16 -5.46 -3.64
N SER A 31 -19.19 -6.43 -4.54
CA SER A 31 -18.42 -7.67 -4.41
C SER A 31 -16.92 -7.40 -4.24
N MET A 32 -16.26 -8.22 -3.43
CA MET A 32 -14.80 -8.32 -3.31
C MET A 32 -14.13 -8.56 -4.67
N GLY A 33 -14.76 -9.35 -5.55
CA GLY A 33 -14.24 -9.61 -6.90
C GLY A 33 -14.15 -8.34 -7.75
N GLU A 34 -15.09 -7.42 -7.57
CA GLU A 34 -15.11 -6.13 -8.26
C GLU A 34 -14.20 -5.09 -7.60
N ALA A 35 -14.15 -5.09 -6.27
CA ALA A 35 -13.38 -4.11 -5.50
C ALA A 35 -11.87 -4.39 -5.50
N PHE A 36 -11.48 -5.66 -5.57
CA PHE A 36 -10.09 -6.12 -5.49
C PHE A 36 -9.80 -7.09 -6.65
N PRO A 37 -9.89 -6.64 -7.92
CA PRO A 37 -9.81 -7.53 -9.07
C PRO A 37 -8.48 -8.30 -9.14
N GLN A 38 -7.38 -7.69 -8.69
CA GLN A 38 -6.06 -8.31 -8.73
C GLN A 38 -5.96 -9.54 -7.81
N VAL A 39 -6.58 -9.52 -6.61
CA VAL A 39 -6.49 -10.68 -5.71
C VAL A 39 -7.21 -11.89 -6.27
N PHE A 40 -8.20 -11.71 -7.15
CA PHE A 40 -8.95 -12.78 -7.82
C PHE A 40 -8.54 -12.93 -9.30
N SER A 41 -7.38 -12.41 -9.71
CA SER A 41 -6.95 -12.48 -11.11
C SER A 41 -6.62 -13.90 -11.53
N ARG A 42 -7.30 -14.37 -12.59
CA ARG A 42 -6.99 -15.63 -13.26
C ARG A 42 -5.73 -15.51 -14.11
N GLU A 43 -5.50 -14.33 -14.69
CA GLU A 43 -4.35 -14.03 -15.54
C GLU A 43 -3.05 -14.12 -14.74
N LEU A 44 -3.05 -13.67 -13.49
CA LEU A 44 -1.92 -13.84 -12.58
C LEU A 44 -1.78 -15.30 -12.10
N ASN A 45 -2.89 -15.95 -11.74
CA ASN A 45 -2.94 -17.33 -11.23
C ASN A 45 -1.97 -17.62 -10.06
N GLN A 46 -2.00 -16.77 -9.03
CA GLN A 46 -1.07 -16.87 -7.89
C GLN A 46 -1.76 -17.08 -6.54
N SER A 47 -3.09 -16.97 -6.50
CA SER A 47 -3.90 -17.14 -5.30
C SER A 47 -4.15 -18.61 -4.98
N TYR A 48 -4.22 -18.93 -3.68
CA TYR A 48 -4.36 -20.30 -3.19
C TYR A 48 -5.69 -20.53 -2.47
N GLY A 49 -6.20 -21.75 -2.59
CA GLY A 49 -7.39 -22.22 -1.87
C GLY A 49 -7.13 -23.52 -1.09
N VAL A 50 -7.92 -23.71 -0.03
CA VAL A 50 -8.10 -25.01 0.62
C VAL A 50 -9.41 -25.60 0.14
N PHE A 51 -9.37 -26.82 -0.38
CA PHE A 51 -10.52 -27.53 -0.93
C PHE A 51 -10.85 -28.79 -0.13
N ILE A 52 -12.14 -29.03 0.11
CA ILE A 52 -12.66 -30.25 0.71
C ILE A 52 -13.78 -30.75 -0.21
N LYS A 53 -13.64 -31.96 -0.76
CA LYS A 53 -14.60 -32.52 -1.73
C LYS A 53 -14.87 -31.55 -2.92
N ASN A 54 -13.82 -30.90 -3.42
CA ASN A 54 -13.84 -29.88 -4.47
C ASN A 54 -14.59 -28.57 -4.14
N GLU A 55 -14.97 -28.35 -2.89
CA GLU A 55 -15.49 -27.07 -2.42
C GLU A 55 -14.38 -26.25 -1.76
N LEU A 56 -14.23 -24.99 -2.18
CA LEU A 56 -13.29 -24.05 -1.59
C LEU A 56 -13.80 -23.59 -0.21
N VAL A 57 -13.03 -23.89 0.84
CA VAL A 57 -13.38 -23.57 2.24
C VAL A 57 -12.47 -22.52 2.87
N SER A 58 -11.36 -22.18 2.22
CA SER A 58 -10.46 -21.09 2.63
C SER A 58 -9.71 -20.54 1.44
N TYR A 59 -9.41 -19.24 1.46
CA TYR A 59 -8.78 -18.50 0.37
C TYR A 59 -7.68 -17.56 0.88
N ILE A 60 -6.62 -17.39 0.07
CA ILE A 60 -5.65 -16.30 0.21
C ILE A 60 -5.36 -15.72 -1.18
N GLY A 61 -5.66 -14.43 -1.34
CA GLY A 61 -5.28 -13.66 -2.51
C GLY A 61 -3.79 -13.33 -2.47
N LEU A 62 -3.10 -13.42 -3.60
CA LEU A 62 -1.68 -13.09 -3.71
C LEU A 62 -1.44 -12.26 -4.98
N VAL A 63 -0.90 -11.05 -4.80
CA VAL A 63 -0.72 -10.07 -5.89
C VAL A 63 0.76 -9.66 -5.96
N PRO A 64 1.44 -9.87 -7.10
CA PRO A 64 2.80 -9.38 -7.31
C PRO A 64 2.83 -7.87 -7.56
N SER A 65 3.92 -7.22 -7.17
CA SER A 65 4.18 -5.80 -7.43
C SER A 65 5.68 -5.53 -7.53
N VAL A 66 6.04 -4.48 -8.26
CA VAL A 66 7.39 -3.93 -8.26
C VAL A 66 7.32 -2.57 -7.58
N ILE A 67 8.21 -2.33 -6.64
CA ILE A 67 8.36 -1.04 -5.96
C ILE A 67 9.61 -0.37 -6.51
N HIS A 68 9.46 0.85 -7.00
CA HIS A 68 10.58 1.72 -7.35
C HIS A 68 10.96 2.54 -6.12
N LEU A 69 12.23 2.50 -5.74
CA LEU A 69 12.82 3.27 -4.64
C LEU A 69 14.07 3.99 -5.15
N GLY A 70 13.90 5.22 -5.63
CA GLY A 70 14.93 5.85 -6.48
C GLY A 70 15.25 4.97 -7.68
N ASP A 71 16.53 4.64 -7.88
CA ASP A 71 16.98 3.75 -8.95
C ASP A 71 16.90 2.25 -8.61
N ALA A 72 16.41 1.90 -7.41
CA ALA A 72 16.26 0.51 -6.98
C ALA A 72 14.87 -0.04 -7.32
N GLU A 73 14.83 -1.32 -7.66
CA GLU A 73 13.59 -2.07 -7.87
C GLU A 73 13.49 -3.19 -6.84
N ILE A 74 12.42 -3.18 -6.05
CA ILE A 74 12.13 -4.19 -5.04
C ILE A 74 10.95 -5.02 -5.50
N GLN A 75 11.17 -6.33 -5.66
CA GLN A 75 10.10 -7.27 -5.98
C GLN A 75 9.34 -7.62 -4.71
N ALA A 76 8.02 -7.38 -4.74
CA ALA A 76 7.17 -7.54 -3.59
C ALA A 76 5.88 -8.27 -3.93
N TYR A 77 5.25 -8.81 -2.90
CA TYR A 77 3.92 -9.36 -2.95
C TYR A 77 3.02 -8.69 -1.92
N SER A 78 1.72 -8.73 -2.16
CA SER A 78 0.69 -8.39 -1.17
C SER A 78 -0.28 -9.55 -1.01
N ILE A 79 -0.64 -9.88 0.23
CA ILE A 79 -1.76 -10.78 0.52
C ILE A 79 -3.02 -10.00 0.86
N GLY A 80 -4.12 -10.42 0.25
CA GLY A 80 -5.44 -9.83 0.39
C GLY A 80 -6.55 -10.87 0.48
N ALA A 81 -7.76 -10.44 0.82
CA ALA A 81 -8.96 -11.27 0.92
C ALA A 81 -8.79 -12.61 1.67
N VAL A 82 -7.94 -12.65 2.70
CA VAL A 82 -7.65 -13.89 3.45
C VAL A 82 -8.85 -14.31 4.28
N CYS A 83 -9.53 -15.38 3.87
CA CYS A 83 -10.74 -15.83 4.54
C CYS A 83 -10.82 -17.36 4.67
N THR A 84 -11.57 -17.79 5.68
CA THR A 84 -11.95 -19.18 5.89
C THR A 84 -13.44 -19.20 6.18
N ASP A 85 -14.17 -20.12 5.56
CA ASP A 85 -15.59 -20.31 5.80
C ASP A 85 -15.83 -20.45 7.32
N PRO A 86 -16.81 -19.73 7.90
CA PRO A 86 -17.13 -19.80 9.32
C PRO A 86 -17.18 -21.21 9.91
N ASP A 87 -17.73 -22.19 9.19
CA ASP A 87 -17.90 -23.59 9.62
C ASP A 87 -16.58 -24.40 9.54
N HIS A 88 -15.55 -23.79 8.94
CA HIS A 88 -14.24 -24.36 8.71
C HIS A 88 -13.11 -23.63 9.47
N ARG A 89 -13.46 -22.66 10.34
CA ARG A 89 -12.48 -21.93 11.16
C ARG A 89 -11.84 -22.81 12.24
N LYS A 90 -10.72 -22.32 12.79
CA LYS A 90 -9.92 -22.98 13.85
C LYS A 90 -9.34 -24.36 13.48
N LYS A 91 -9.33 -24.70 12.18
CA LYS A 91 -8.74 -25.94 11.63
C LYS A 91 -7.34 -25.77 11.02
N GLY A 92 -6.73 -24.58 11.18
CA GLY A 92 -5.37 -24.28 10.70
C GLY A 92 -5.23 -23.90 9.22
N PHE A 93 -6.33 -23.77 8.48
CA PHE A 93 -6.31 -23.51 7.02
C PHE A 93 -5.61 -22.20 6.63
N ALA A 94 -5.84 -21.10 7.34
CA ALA A 94 -5.14 -19.83 7.09
C ALA A 94 -3.61 -20.00 7.21
N SER A 95 -3.13 -20.74 8.22
CA SER A 95 -1.70 -21.00 8.40
C SER A 95 -1.13 -21.91 7.30
N MET A 96 -1.90 -22.90 6.84
CA MET A 96 -1.49 -23.75 5.72
C MET A 96 -1.33 -22.93 4.43
N LEU A 97 -2.29 -22.03 4.16
CA LEU A 97 -2.24 -21.12 3.02
C LEU A 97 -1.07 -20.13 3.12
N LEU A 98 -0.85 -19.54 4.29
CA LEU A 98 0.27 -18.62 4.51
C LEU A 98 1.63 -19.28 4.26
N LYS A 99 1.80 -20.55 4.67
CA LYS A 99 3.02 -21.33 4.37
C LYS A 99 3.22 -21.55 2.86
N ARG A 100 2.12 -21.77 2.11
CA ARG A 100 2.18 -21.85 0.63
C ARG A 100 2.59 -20.52 0.02
N VAL A 101 2.05 -19.41 0.51
CA VAL A 101 2.45 -18.07 0.08
C VAL A 101 3.93 -17.82 0.33
N PHE A 102 4.47 -18.12 1.52
CA PHE A 102 5.90 -17.93 1.78
C PHE A 102 6.78 -18.74 0.84
N THR A 103 6.39 -19.98 0.54
CA THR A 103 7.10 -20.82 -0.44
C THR A 103 7.01 -20.21 -1.84
N HIS A 104 5.86 -19.66 -2.23
CA HIS A 104 5.66 -19.00 -3.52
C HIS A 104 6.55 -17.77 -3.66
N VAL A 105 6.47 -16.85 -2.69
CA VAL A 105 7.19 -15.56 -2.68
C VAL A 105 8.71 -15.79 -2.71
N GLN A 106 9.21 -16.78 -1.96
CA GLN A 106 10.62 -17.18 -2.00
C GLN A 106 11.04 -17.72 -3.37
N ARG A 107 10.20 -18.54 -4.03
CA ARG A 107 10.50 -19.09 -5.36
C ARG A 107 10.41 -18.03 -6.47
N ALA A 108 9.71 -16.93 -6.22
CA ALA A 108 9.54 -15.82 -7.14
C ALA A 108 10.60 -14.72 -6.95
N ASP A 109 11.59 -14.93 -6.06
CA ASP A 109 12.62 -13.94 -5.73
C ASP A 109 12.04 -12.55 -5.34
N ALA A 110 10.90 -12.55 -4.66
CA ALA A 110 10.37 -11.36 -4.02
C ALA A 110 10.86 -11.27 -2.58
N SER A 111 11.42 -10.13 -2.22
CA SER A 111 12.09 -9.89 -0.94
C SER A 111 11.18 -9.32 0.15
N ILE A 112 9.99 -8.84 -0.26
CA ILE A 112 8.99 -8.25 0.62
C ILE A 112 7.61 -8.88 0.40
N LEU A 113 6.88 -9.06 1.50
CA LEU A 113 5.47 -9.42 1.50
C LEU A 113 4.66 -8.46 2.39
N PHE A 114 3.76 -7.69 1.80
CA PHE A 114 2.78 -6.86 2.50
C PHE A 114 1.57 -7.65 2.94
N VAL A 115 1.04 -7.28 4.10
CA VAL A 115 -0.14 -7.86 4.72
C VAL A 115 -1.01 -6.71 5.22
N SER A 116 -2.23 -6.56 4.71
CA SER A 116 -3.13 -5.48 5.12
C SER A 116 -3.62 -5.58 6.58
N GLY A 117 -3.39 -6.72 7.25
CA GLY A 117 -3.77 -6.98 8.65
C GLY A 117 -2.60 -7.16 9.63
N SER A 118 -2.95 -7.17 10.92
CA SER A 118 -2.02 -7.32 12.05
C SER A 118 -2.40 -8.46 13.01
N LEU A 119 -3.21 -9.42 12.55
CA LEU A 119 -3.63 -10.56 13.36
C LEU A 119 -2.42 -11.30 13.96
N PRO A 120 -2.54 -11.86 15.18
CA PRO A 120 -1.41 -12.55 15.84
C PRO A 120 -0.76 -13.65 15.01
N MET A 121 -1.49 -14.27 14.06
CA MET A 121 -0.92 -15.28 13.16
C MET A 121 0.16 -14.71 12.23
N TYR A 122 0.03 -13.47 11.77
CA TYR A 122 1.01 -12.81 10.91
C TYR A 122 2.27 -12.44 11.70
N ILE A 123 2.10 -11.88 12.90
CA ILE A 123 3.21 -11.55 13.79
C ILE A 123 4.01 -12.82 14.16
N LYS A 124 3.32 -13.91 14.53
CA LYS A 124 3.94 -15.21 14.80
C LYS A 124 4.64 -15.81 13.56
N ALA A 125 4.20 -15.44 12.36
CA ALA A 125 4.83 -15.84 11.10
C ALA A 125 6.01 -14.92 10.69
N GLY A 126 6.40 -13.98 11.56
CA GLY A 126 7.52 -13.05 11.35
C GLY A 126 7.17 -11.85 10.49
N CYS A 127 5.90 -11.42 10.48
CA CYS A 127 5.54 -10.10 9.97
C CYS A 127 5.72 -9.06 11.08
N SER A 128 6.04 -7.82 10.70
CA SER A 128 6.29 -6.71 11.64
C SER A 128 5.61 -5.43 11.15
N PHE A 129 5.39 -4.49 12.07
CA PHE A 129 4.99 -3.13 11.70
C PHE A 129 6.16 -2.41 11.01
N TYR A 130 5.84 -1.48 10.14
CA TYR A 130 6.80 -0.80 9.27
C TYR A 130 6.32 0.59 8.89
N GLY A 131 7.25 1.39 8.37
CA GLY A 131 6.99 2.75 7.92
C GLY A 131 6.54 3.66 9.06
N LYS A 132 6.47 4.95 8.73
CA LYS A 132 5.90 5.99 9.60
C LYS A 132 5.17 6.99 8.73
N LEU A 133 4.05 7.49 9.22
CA LEU A 133 3.25 8.51 8.54
C LEU A 133 2.71 9.52 9.56
N TYR A 134 2.34 10.69 9.03
CA TYR A 134 1.52 11.66 9.72
C TYR A 134 0.08 11.53 9.24
N LYS A 135 -0.85 11.47 10.20
CA LYS A 135 -2.28 11.56 9.93
C LYS A 135 -2.76 12.97 10.23
N TYR A 136 -3.47 13.53 9.27
CA TYR A 136 -4.08 14.85 9.34
C TYR A 136 -5.59 14.71 9.20
N GLU A 137 -6.32 15.53 9.93
CA GLU A 137 -7.73 15.81 9.69
C GLU A 137 -7.85 17.29 9.33
N ILE A 138 -8.28 17.56 8.10
CA ILE A 138 -8.33 18.90 7.53
C ILE A 138 -9.81 19.30 7.43
N ASN A 139 -10.17 20.42 8.03
CA ASN A 139 -11.48 21.04 7.89
C ASN A 139 -11.45 22.19 6.88
N LYS A 140 -12.64 22.57 6.41
CA LYS A 140 -12.79 23.73 5.55
C LYS A 140 -12.26 24.99 6.26
N GLY A 141 -11.25 25.63 5.68
CA GLY A 141 -10.63 26.85 6.20
C GLY A 141 -9.30 26.62 6.93
N ASP A 142 -8.94 25.37 7.23
CA ASP A 142 -7.65 25.04 7.90
C ASP A 142 -6.44 25.27 6.98
N LEU A 143 -6.66 25.20 5.66
CA LEU A 143 -5.65 25.43 4.64
C LEU A 143 -6.11 26.49 3.65
N LEU A 144 -5.16 27.28 3.17
CA LEU A 144 -5.32 28.20 2.06
C LEU A 144 -4.69 27.58 0.81
N GLY A 145 -5.38 27.72 -0.33
CA GLY A 145 -4.86 27.27 -1.62
C GLY A 145 -3.73 28.18 -2.11
N THR A 146 -2.96 27.69 -3.07
CA THR A 146 -1.99 28.51 -3.80
C THR A 146 -2.64 29.05 -5.07
N GLU A 147 -2.39 30.31 -5.41
CA GLU A 147 -2.85 30.90 -6.68
C GLU A 147 -2.14 30.26 -7.89
N GLY A 148 -2.69 30.43 -9.09
CA GLY A 148 -2.06 29.95 -10.32
C GLY A 148 -2.40 28.50 -10.72
N TYR A 149 -3.28 27.84 -9.99
CA TYR A 149 -3.83 26.53 -10.36
C TYR A 149 -5.31 26.59 -10.67
N LEU A 150 -5.71 25.98 -11.79
CA LEU A 150 -7.10 25.62 -12.08
C LEU A 150 -7.36 24.21 -11.58
N VAL A 151 -8.29 24.06 -10.64
CA VAL A 151 -8.68 22.74 -10.11
C VAL A 151 -9.91 22.22 -10.85
N ARG A 152 -9.83 20.99 -11.36
CA ARG A 152 -10.93 20.33 -12.09
C ARG A 152 -10.93 18.82 -11.89
N GLU A 153 -12.02 18.16 -12.28
CA GLU A 153 -12.05 16.71 -12.36
C GLU A 153 -11.16 16.20 -13.51
N LEU A 154 -10.71 14.95 -13.37
CA LEU A 154 -9.93 14.27 -14.39
C LEU A 154 -10.74 14.10 -15.70
N SER A 155 -10.09 14.39 -16.82
CA SER A 155 -10.58 14.18 -18.18
C SER A 155 -9.97 12.92 -18.80
N PRO A 156 -10.64 12.25 -19.76
CA PRO A 156 -10.08 11.12 -20.49
C PRO A 156 -8.75 11.38 -21.23
N PHE A 157 -8.37 12.65 -21.42
CA PHE A 157 -7.12 13.04 -22.07
C PHE A 157 -5.91 13.17 -21.13
N ASP A 158 -6.12 13.02 -19.81
CA ASP A 158 -5.12 13.36 -18.80
C ASP A 158 -4.21 12.19 -18.37
N TRP A 159 -4.48 10.96 -18.83
CA TRP A 159 -3.85 9.74 -18.29
C TRP A 159 -2.32 9.74 -18.34
N PHE A 160 -1.72 10.33 -19.39
CA PHE A 160 -0.27 10.41 -19.51
C PHE A 160 0.36 11.34 -18.47
N TYR A 161 -0.34 12.41 -18.07
CA TYR A 161 0.11 13.28 -16.99
C TYR A 161 0.07 12.55 -15.65
N LEU A 162 -1.00 11.81 -15.35
CA LEU A 162 -1.10 11.03 -14.11
C LEU A 162 0.03 10.02 -13.99
N ARG A 163 0.30 9.28 -15.08
CA ARG A 163 1.45 8.36 -15.13
C ARG A 163 2.76 9.07 -14.82
N LYS A 164 3.03 10.21 -15.47
CA LYS A 164 4.26 10.99 -15.25
C LYS A 164 4.38 11.45 -13.78
N LEU A 165 3.30 11.95 -13.19
CA LEU A 165 3.30 12.44 -11.81
C LEU A 165 3.46 11.32 -10.77
N LEU A 166 2.88 10.14 -11.02
CA LEU A 166 3.09 8.95 -10.18
C LEU A 166 4.55 8.50 -10.20
N GLN A 167 5.12 8.37 -11.40
CA GLN A 167 6.49 7.90 -11.60
C GLN A 167 7.56 8.90 -11.15
N ALA A 168 7.19 10.18 -10.98
CA ALA A 168 8.08 11.22 -10.45
C ALA A 168 8.24 11.15 -8.92
N ARG A 169 7.45 10.32 -8.22
CA ARG A 169 7.56 10.15 -6.77
C ARG A 169 8.85 9.40 -6.41
N PRO A 170 9.47 9.69 -5.26
CA PRO A 170 10.69 9.02 -4.83
C PRO A 170 10.50 7.53 -4.55
N VAL A 171 9.26 7.13 -4.20
CA VAL A 171 8.86 5.74 -4.03
C VAL A 171 7.45 5.55 -4.58
N TYR A 172 7.25 4.51 -5.40
CA TYR A 172 5.94 4.20 -5.98
C TYR A 172 5.85 2.72 -6.38
N PHE A 173 4.63 2.21 -6.50
CA PHE A 173 4.37 0.93 -7.14
C PHE A 173 4.39 1.09 -8.65
N GLU A 174 5.09 0.21 -9.36
CA GLU A 174 5.00 0.14 -10.81
C GLU A 174 3.56 -0.14 -11.23
N GLN A 175 3.02 0.76 -12.04
CA GLN A 175 1.67 0.67 -12.57
C GLN A 175 1.64 1.16 -14.02
N SER A 176 1.00 0.40 -14.89
CA SER A 176 0.62 0.90 -16.20
C SER A 176 -0.60 1.85 -16.07
N ILE A 177 -0.89 2.58 -17.15
CA ILE A 177 -2.13 3.38 -17.24
C ILE A 177 -3.36 2.48 -17.07
N TYR A 178 -3.30 1.28 -17.61
CA TYR A 178 -4.40 0.31 -17.49
C TYR A 178 -4.59 -0.12 -16.04
N ASP A 179 -3.52 -0.49 -15.34
CA ASP A 179 -3.59 -0.90 -13.93
C ASP A 179 -4.19 0.20 -13.06
N PHE A 180 -3.69 1.43 -13.23
CA PHE A 180 -4.21 2.59 -12.49
C PHE A 180 -5.71 2.78 -12.77
N SER A 181 -6.14 2.70 -14.03
CA SER A 181 -7.56 2.87 -14.41
C SER A 181 -8.46 1.78 -13.81
N VAL A 182 -7.98 0.52 -13.78
CA VAL A 182 -8.70 -0.62 -13.21
C VAL A 182 -8.82 -0.44 -11.70
N LEU A 183 -7.73 -0.12 -11.00
CA LEU A 183 -7.73 0.05 -9.54
C LEU A 183 -8.53 1.27 -9.10
N TYR A 184 -8.45 2.37 -9.86
CA TYR A 184 -9.28 3.56 -9.65
C TYR A 184 -10.77 3.20 -9.71
N LYS A 185 -11.20 2.50 -10.78
CA LYS A 185 -12.60 2.08 -10.96
C LYS A 185 -13.04 1.06 -9.91
N ALA A 186 -12.18 0.11 -9.59
CA ALA A 186 -12.41 -0.92 -8.57
C ALA A 186 -12.59 -0.29 -7.19
N ALA A 187 -11.97 0.86 -6.93
CA ALA A 187 -12.10 1.62 -5.70
C ALA A 187 -11.94 0.77 -4.43
N GLY A 188 -10.92 -0.09 -4.40
CA GLY A 188 -10.72 -1.14 -3.38
C GLY A 188 -10.85 -0.62 -1.95
N PHE A 189 -9.90 0.21 -1.49
CA PHE A 189 -9.92 0.75 -0.13
C PHE A 189 -11.19 1.56 0.18
N ALA A 190 -11.60 2.45 -0.73
CA ALA A 190 -12.84 3.23 -0.58
C ALA A 190 -14.09 2.33 -0.45
N SER A 191 -14.12 1.19 -1.14
CA SER A 191 -15.25 0.26 -1.09
C SER A 191 -15.48 -0.30 0.30
N ILE A 192 -14.43 -0.53 1.10
CA ILE A 192 -14.52 -0.99 2.50
C ILE A 192 -15.33 -0.01 3.34
N HIS A 193 -15.28 1.26 2.95
CA HIS A 193 -15.94 2.37 3.61
C HIS A 193 -17.23 2.80 2.91
N LYS A 194 -17.73 2.02 1.93
CA LYS A 194 -18.93 2.35 1.12
C LYS A 194 -18.81 3.71 0.40
N MET A 195 -17.57 4.10 0.09
CA MET A 195 -17.22 5.33 -0.60
C MET A 195 -16.97 5.10 -2.09
N LYS A 196 -16.98 6.19 -2.85
CA LYS A 196 -16.58 6.20 -4.27
C LYS A 196 -15.29 6.97 -4.45
N HIS A 197 -14.50 6.57 -5.45
CA HIS A 197 -13.35 7.37 -5.83
C HIS A 197 -13.77 8.58 -6.68
N LYS A 198 -12.99 9.65 -6.57
CA LYS A 198 -13.02 10.82 -7.46
C LYS A 198 -11.58 11.29 -7.68
N ILE A 199 -11.20 11.58 -8.91
CA ILE A 199 -9.89 12.17 -9.22
C ILE A 199 -10.06 13.65 -9.50
N VAL A 200 -9.28 14.45 -8.79
CA VAL A 200 -9.20 15.89 -8.96
C VAL A 200 -7.76 16.24 -9.33
N VAL A 201 -7.59 17.11 -10.31
CA VAL A 201 -6.30 17.57 -10.82
C VAL A 201 -6.15 19.08 -10.63
N ALA A 202 -4.92 19.54 -10.48
CA ALA A 202 -4.56 20.95 -10.52
C ALA A 202 -3.71 21.20 -11.76
N GLU A 203 -4.17 22.13 -12.59
CA GLU A 203 -3.58 22.50 -13.87
C GLU A 203 -3.00 23.91 -13.80
N SER A 204 -1.81 24.10 -14.36
CA SER A 204 -1.18 25.41 -14.53
C SER A 204 -0.45 25.43 -15.86
N GLU A 205 -0.54 26.54 -16.59
CA GLU A 205 0.09 26.69 -17.92
C GLU A 205 -0.27 25.55 -18.90
N ASN A 206 -1.51 25.06 -18.87
CA ASN A 206 -2.02 23.92 -19.65
C ASN A 206 -1.30 22.58 -19.39
N GLU A 207 -0.62 22.42 -18.26
CA GLU A 207 -0.07 21.14 -17.79
C GLU A 207 -0.66 20.79 -16.42
N ILE A 208 -0.99 19.51 -16.23
CA ILE A 208 -1.38 19.01 -14.91
C ILE A 208 -0.12 18.91 -14.03
N LYS A 209 -0.11 19.68 -12.95
CA LYS A 209 0.99 19.76 -12.00
C LYS A 209 0.79 18.87 -10.78
N GLY A 210 -0.45 18.46 -10.50
CA GLY A 210 -0.77 17.57 -9.40
C GLY A 210 -2.12 16.88 -9.55
N PHE A 211 -2.29 15.76 -8.87
CA PHE A 211 -3.58 15.08 -8.74
C PHE A 211 -3.77 14.50 -7.34
N VAL A 212 -5.04 14.31 -6.97
CA VAL A 212 -5.46 13.59 -5.77
C VAL A 212 -6.62 12.67 -6.12
N VAL A 213 -6.53 11.40 -5.72
CA VAL A 213 -7.64 10.46 -5.67
C VAL A 213 -8.29 10.56 -4.29
N LEU A 214 -9.55 10.97 -4.27
CA LEU A 214 -10.36 11.10 -3.07
C LEU A 214 -11.32 9.92 -2.95
N ALA A 215 -11.49 9.38 -1.75
CA ALA A 215 -12.66 8.58 -1.39
C ALA A 215 -13.70 9.51 -0.77
N VAL A 216 -14.84 9.65 -1.45
CA VAL A 216 -15.94 10.52 -1.01
C VAL A 216 -17.12 9.70 -0.50
N PRO A 217 -17.73 10.07 0.64
CA PRO A 217 -18.95 9.43 1.14
C PRO A 217 -20.08 9.51 0.12
N ASN A 218 -20.91 8.46 0.06
CA ASN A 218 -22.06 8.45 -0.81
C ASN A 218 -23.24 9.17 -0.12
N SER A 219 -23.56 10.39 -0.56
CA SER A 219 -24.63 11.21 0.04
C SER A 219 -26.00 10.51 0.04
N SER A 220 -26.23 9.52 -0.83
CA SER A 220 -27.48 8.75 -0.91
C SER A 220 -27.63 7.62 0.12
N LEU A 221 -26.57 7.29 0.90
CA LEU A 221 -26.56 6.16 1.84
C LEU A 221 -26.58 6.59 3.32
N GLY A 222 -26.95 7.84 3.62
CA GLY A 222 -27.04 8.31 5.00
C GLY A 222 -25.69 8.46 5.73
N SER A 223 -24.57 8.41 5.01
CA SER A 223 -23.20 8.48 5.53
C SER A 223 -22.77 9.92 5.90
N GLY A 224 -23.68 10.72 6.47
CA GLY A 224 -23.55 12.18 6.64
C GLY A 224 -22.38 12.65 7.51
N ASP A 225 -21.80 11.75 8.31
CA ASP A 225 -20.70 12.01 9.24
C ASP A 225 -19.37 11.32 8.86
N GLN A 226 -19.33 10.58 7.75
CA GLN A 226 -18.10 9.92 7.34
C GLN A 226 -17.15 10.91 6.67
N LEU A 227 -15.91 11.00 7.14
CA LEU A 227 -14.94 11.93 6.55
C LEU A 227 -14.44 11.40 5.21
N ALA A 228 -14.32 12.29 4.22
CA ALA A 228 -13.65 11.95 2.97
C ALA A 228 -12.18 11.62 3.25
N ARG A 229 -11.52 10.92 2.32
CA ARG A 229 -10.14 10.48 2.49
C ARG A 229 -9.30 10.74 1.25
N VAL A 230 -8.05 11.10 1.43
CA VAL A 230 -7.04 11.02 0.37
C VAL A 230 -6.58 9.58 0.25
N ILE A 231 -6.67 9.02 -0.96
CA ILE A 231 -6.29 7.64 -1.28
C ILE A 231 -4.92 7.62 -1.96
N GLU A 232 -4.75 8.43 -2.99
CA GLU A 232 -3.52 8.47 -3.79
C GLU A 232 -3.27 9.90 -4.23
N TRP A 233 -2.00 10.27 -4.42
CA TRP A 233 -1.62 11.60 -4.85
C TRP A 233 -0.32 11.55 -5.66
N GLY A 234 -0.04 12.63 -6.37
CA GLY A 234 1.23 12.83 -7.05
C GLY A 234 1.35 14.21 -7.64
N GLY A 235 2.59 14.65 -7.85
CA GLY A 235 2.94 15.97 -8.39
C GLY A 235 3.38 16.98 -7.35
N GLU A 236 3.27 18.26 -7.70
CA GLU A 236 3.84 19.36 -6.93
C GLU A 236 3.11 19.55 -5.59
N PRO A 237 3.82 19.75 -4.47
CA PRO A 237 3.21 19.91 -3.14
C PRO A 237 2.14 21.02 -3.07
N GLN A 238 2.38 22.15 -3.74
CA GLN A 238 1.46 23.29 -3.80
C GLN A 238 0.21 22.98 -4.65
N ALA A 239 0.36 22.18 -5.72
CA ALA A 239 -0.75 21.69 -6.51
C ALA A 239 -1.63 20.74 -5.67
N ILE A 240 -1.01 19.81 -4.93
CA ILE A 240 -1.71 18.92 -3.99
C ILE A 240 -2.46 19.74 -2.94
N GLN A 241 -1.79 20.68 -2.26
CA GLN A 241 -2.42 21.58 -1.28
C GLN A 241 -3.66 22.28 -1.85
N THR A 242 -3.54 22.81 -3.07
CA THR A 242 -4.63 23.53 -3.73
C THR A 242 -5.81 22.60 -4.05
N ILE A 243 -5.55 21.34 -4.44
CA ILE A 243 -6.60 20.33 -4.62
C ILE A 243 -7.29 20.01 -3.29
N LEU A 244 -6.53 19.83 -2.19
CA LEU A 244 -7.10 19.55 -0.86
C LEU A 244 -8.07 20.67 -0.44
N VAL A 245 -7.70 21.93 -0.64
CA VAL A 245 -8.55 23.09 -0.33
C VAL A 245 -9.80 23.15 -1.23
N ASN A 246 -9.65 22.89 -2.53
CA ASN A 246 -10.78 22.90 -3.46
C ASN A 246 -11.71 21.70 -3.27
N SER A 247 -11.26 20.61 -2.65
CA SER A 247 -12.10 19.44 -2.38
C SER A 247 -13.34 19.75 -1.53
N PHE A 248 -13.26 20.76 -0.65
CA PHE A 248 -14.39 21.24 0.16
C PHE A 248 -15.51 21.90 -0.64
N GLN A 249 -15.25 22.33 -1.89
CA GLN A 249 -16.29 22.82 -2.80
C GLN A 249 -17.21 21.69 -3.30
N CYS A 250 -16.76 20.44 -3.20
CA CYS A 250 -17.56 19.25 -3.55
C CYS A 250 -18.53 18.81 -2.44
N GLY A 251 -18.77 19.65 -1.42
CA GLY A 251 -19.68 19.35 -0.31
C GLY A 251 -19.09 18.45 0.79
N ILE A 252 -17.78 18.20 0.75
CA ILE A 252 -17.04 17.52 1.82
C ILE A 252 -16.89 18.48 3.00
N LYS A 253 -17.10 18.01 4.23
CA LYS A 253 -16.93 18.82 5.45
C LYS A 253 -15.49 18.77 5.99
N SER A 254 -14.90 17.58 6.00
CA SER A 254 -13.56 17.31 6.48
C SER A 254 -12.91 16.16 5.72
N LEU A 255 -11.57 16.17 5.69
CA LEU A 255 -10.74 15.28 4.89
C LEU A 255 -9.67 14.63 5.76
N LYS A 256 -9.63 13.30 5.79
CA LYS A 256 -8.53 12.53 6.38
C LYS A 256 -7.42 12.35 5.36
N CYS A 257 -6.21 12.74 5.74
CA CYS A 257 -5.02 12.54 4.93
C CYS A 257 -3.99 11.75 5.73
N SER A 258 -3.23 10.90 5.05
CA SER A 258 -2.11 10.17 5.65
C SER A 258 -0.94 10.25 4.69
N PHE A 259 0.13 10.93 5.11
CA PHE A 259 1.32 11.12 4.30
C PHE A 259 2.51 10.44 4.99
N PRO A 260 3.22 9.54 4.30
CA PRO A 260 4.50 9.02 4.79
C PRO A 260 5.46 10.12 5.22
N ILE A 261 6.26 9.88 6.26
CA ILE A 261 7.20 10.90 6.77
C ILE A 261 8.27 11.30 5.74
N HIS A 262 8.56 10.43 4.77
CA HIS A 262 9.53 10.71 3.72
C HIS A 262 9.00 11.67 2.65
N GLU A 263 7.68 11.92 2.61
CA GLU A 263 7.05 12.94 1.75
C GLU A 263 7.27 14.34 2.38
N LYS A 264 8.54 14.76 2.48
CA LYS A 264 8.99 15.91 3.30
C LYS A 264 8.29 17.21 2.90
N GLU A 265 8.13 17.48 1.61
CA GLU A 265 7.61 18.77 1.13
C GLU A 265 6.11 18.96 1.41
N ILE A 266 5.28 17.94 1.19
CA ILE A 266 3.85 18.04 1.53
C ILE A 266 3.65 18.07 3.05
N ASN A 267 4.42 17.28 3.81
CA ASN A 267 4.37 17.33 5.27
C ASN A 267 4.80 18.69 5.83
N LYS A 268 5.74 19.38 5.16
CA LYS A 268 6.15 20.75 5.51
C LYS A 268 5.02 21.75 5.29
N ILE A 269 4.29 21.64 4.18
CA ILE A 269 3.10 22.47 3.91
C ILE A 269 2.03 22.27 5.00
N LEU A 270 1.81 21.02 5.42
CA LEU A 270 0.79 20.67 6.40
C LEU A 270 1.24 20.80 7.86
N ASN A 271 2.47 21.28 8.12
CA ASN A 271 3.07 21.23 9.45
C ASN A 271 2.41 22.15 10.49
N SER A 272 1.64 23.15 10.05
CA SER A 272 0.85 24.01 10.96
C SER A 272 -0.41 23.33 11.48
N LEU A 273 -0.84 22.23 10.86
CA LEU A 273 -2.01 21.46 11.28
C LEU A 273 -1.64 20.49 12.41
N GLU A 274 -2.63 20.20 13.27
CA GLU A 274 -2.51 19.10 14.20
C GLU A 274 -2.33 17.78 13.43
N LYS A 275 -1.39 16.97 13.90
CA LYS A 275 -1.07 15.68 13.30
C LYS A 275 -0.80 14.63 14.35
N THR A 276 -1.08 13.39 14.00
CA THR A 276 -0.72 12.22 14.82
C THR A 276 0.27 11.34 14.08
N ASP A 277 1.28 10.86 14.81
CA ASP A 277 2.27 9.92 14.29
C ASP A 277 1.72 8.50 14.37
N ALA A 278 1.91 7.72 13.31
CA ALA A 278 1.53 6.31 13.29
C ALA A 278 2.49 5.49 12.43
N PRO A 279 2.65 4.18 12.69
CA PRO A 279 3.19 3.27 11.71
C PRO A 279 2.23 3.18 10.51
N TYR A 280 2.71 2.58 9.41
CA TYR A 280 1.80 2.21 8.34
C TYR A 280 0.77 1.17 8.85
N PRO A 281 -0.47 1.23 8.36
CA PRO A 281 -1.46 0.19 8.63
C PRO A 281 -1.03 -1.14 7.99
N GLY A 282 -1.41 -2.24 8.64
CA GLY A 282 -0.98 -3.58 8.26
C GLY A 282 0.40 -3.95 8.79
N THR A 283 0.97 -5.02 8.22
CA THR A 283 2.29 -5.55 8.56
C THR A 283 3.05 -5.95 7.30
N ILE A 284 4.35 -6.16 7.42
CA ILE A 284 5.25 -6.54 6.33
C ILE A 284 6.14 -7.70 6.77
N LYS A 285 6.56 -8.54 5.84
CA LYS A 285 7.60 -9.54 6.07
C LYS A 285 8.73 -9.32 5.08
N ILE A 286 9.95 -9.19 5.60
CA ILE A 286 11.17 -9.40 4.81
C ILE A 286 11.30 -10.91 4.63
N THR A 287 11.17 -11.40 3.40
CA THR A 287 11.17 -12.84 3.10
C THR A 287 12.59 -13.37 2.94
N ASN A 288 13.51 -12.50 2.51
CA ASN A 288 14.93 -12.76 2.38
C ASN A 288 15.69 -11.42 2.48
N LEU A 289 16.44 -11.23 3.57
CA LEU A 289 17.18 -9.99 3.83
C LEU A 289 18.28 -9.74 2.79
N ASP A 290 19.05 -10.76 2.43
CA ASP A 290 20.15 -10.59 1.46
C ASP A 290 19.63 -10.20 0.08
N LEU A 291 18.49 -10.79 -0.31
CA LEU A 291 17.81 -10.43 -1.54
C LEU A 291 17.26 -8.99 -1.50
N LEU A 292 16.67 -8.57 -0.37
CA LEU A 292 16.22 -7.19 -0.19
C LEU A 292 17.39 -6.21 -0.30
N LEU A 293 18.51 -6.49 0.36
CA LEU A 293 19.70 -5.64 0.32
C LEU A 293 20.30 -5.57 -1.09
N LYS A 294 20.28 -6.68 -1.83
CA LYS A 294 20.70 -6.73 -3.24
C LYS A 294 19.80 -5.87 -4.12
N GLN A 295 18.48 -6.01 -3.98
CA GLN A 295 17.48 -5.23 -4.73
C GLN A 295 17.58 -3.73 -4.41
N ALA A 296 17.80 -3.38 -3.13
CA ALA A 296 17.91 -2.02 -2.64
C ALA A 296 19.31 -1.40 -2.76
N GLU A 297 20.33 -2.12 -3.27
CA GLU A 297 21.70 -1.59 -3.41
C GLU A 297 21.75 -0.25 -4.14
N PRO A 298 21.04 -0.03 -5.27
CA PRO A 298 21.07 1.25 -5.96
C PRO A 298 20.60 2.41 -5.08
N PHE A 299 19.63 2.17 -4.19
CA PHE A 299 19.15 3.18 -3.24
C PHE A 299 20.20 3.54 -2.18
N PHE A 300 20.98 2.56 -1.73
CA PHE A 300 22.00 2.75 -0.69
C PHE A 300 23.31 3.33 -1.22
N ARG A 301 23.55 3.25 -2.53
CA ARG A 301 24.77 3.74 -3.18
C ARG A 301 25.08 5.19 -2.80
N GLY A 302 26.29 5.43 -2.31
CA GLY A 302 26.75 6.74 -1.85
C GLY A 302 26.20 7.21 -0.49
N LYS A 303 25.28 6.46 0.13
CA LYS A 303 24.68 6.77 1.44
C LYS A 303 25.23 5.85 2.53
N VAL A 304 25.08 4.53 2.35
CA VAL A 304 25.54 3.52 3.30
C VAL A 304 25.99 2.27 2.53
N LYS A 305 27.14 1.73 2.91
CA LYS A 305 27.61 0.43 2.40
C LYS A 305 27.30 -0.64 3.44
N ILE A 306 26.61 -1.69 3.03
CA ILE A 306 26.23 -2.83 3.87
C ILE A 306 27.05 -4.03 3.40
N VAL A 307 27.82 -4.64 4.30
CA VAL A 307 28.67 -5.80 4.00
C VAL A 307 28.46 -6.91 5.02
N ASP A 308 28.56 -8.15 4.57
CA ASP A 308 28.51 -9.31 5.46
C ASP A 308 29.73 -9.35 6.38
N VAL A 309 29.48 -9.60 7.66
CA VAL A 309 30.52 -9.96 8.63
C VAL A 309 30.52 -11.48 8.79
N ASP A 310 29.33 -12.05 8.95
CA ASP A 310 29.05 -13.48 8.99
C ASP A 310 27.60 -13.76 8.53
N ASN A 311 27.11 -14.99 8.67
CA ASN A 311 25.76 -15.39 8.24
C ASN A 311 24.62 -14.73 9.04
N SER A 312 24.91 -14.14 10.19
CA SER A 312 23.96 -13.60 11.15
C SER A 312 24.10 -12.10 11.41
N SER A 313 25.19 -11.48 10.93
CA SER A 313 25.49 -10.08 11.18
C SER A 313 26.08 -9.36 9.97
N LYS A 314 25.78 -8.06 9.87
CA LYS A 314 26.23 -7.18 8.79
C LYS A 314 26.82 -5.91 9.36
N LYS A 315 27.80 -5.35 8.65
CA LYS A 315 28.45 -4.08 8.97
C LYS A 315 27.91 -2.98 8.05
N LEU A 316 27.37 -1.93 8.65
CA LEU A 316 26.95 -0.70 7.97
C LEU A 316 28.12 0.29 8.05
N ILE A 317 28.55 0.82 6.91
CA ILE A 317 29.64 1.80 6.78
C ILE A 317 29.06 3.06 6.14
N PHE A 318 29.15 4.19 6.84
CA PHE A 318 28.54 5.45 6.44
C PHE A 318 29.27 6.62 7.12
N ASN A 319 29.39 7.77 6.44
CA ASN A 319 29.95 9.00 7.01
C ASN A 319 31.23 8.79 7.87
N GLN A 320 32.21 8.02 7.37
CA GLN A 320 33.46 7.63 8.05
C GLN A 320 33.29 6.83 9.37
N LYS A 321 32.07 6.41 9.70
CA LYS A 321 31.72 5.55 10.83
C LYS A 321 31.37 4.15 10.35
N SER A 322 31.28 3.22 11.30
CA SER A 322 30.67 1.92 11.04
C SER A 322 30.03 1.34 12.28
N ILE A 323 28.98 0.54 12.08
CA ILE A 323 28.30 -0.23 13.12
C ILE A 323 28.04 -1.65 12.61
N ILE A 324 28.07 -2.62 13.52
CA ILE A 324 27.71 -4.01 13.23
C ILE A 324 26.34 -4.26 13.86
N LEU A 325 25.42 -4.82 13.08
CA LEU A 325 24.08 -5.21 13.52
C LEU A 325 23.86 -6.68 13.18
N ASP A 326 23.17 -7.41 14.06
CA ASP A 326 22.60 -8.69 13.69
C ASP A 326 21.47 -8.50 12.65
N ASN A 327 21.12 -9.56 11.93
CA ASN A 327 20.11 -9.49 10.87
C ASN A 327 18.73 -9.01 11.37
N VAL A 328 18.33 -9.36 12.60
CA VAL A 328 17.03 -8.95 13.17
C VAL A 328 17.03 -7.45 13.47
N SER A 329 18.12 -6.95 14.05
CA SER A 329 18.33 -5.53 14.31
C SER A 329 18.39 -4.72 13.00
N LEU A 330 19.00 -5.27 11.95
CA LEU A 330 19.03 -4.64 10.63
C LEU A 330 17.66 -4.63 9.95
N GLU A 331 16.90 -5.73 9.99
CA GLU A 331 15.52 -5.76 9.49
C GLU A 331 14.66 -4.73 10.19
N LYS A 332 14.78 -4.61 11.52
CA LYS A 332 14.07 -3.59 12.30
C LYS A 332 14.49 -2.18 11.88
N LEU A 333 15.78 -1.91 11.69
CA LEU A 333 16.28 -0.62 11.21
C LEU A 333 15.70 -0.29 9.83
N ILE A 334 15.70 -1.26 8.90
CA ILE A 334 15.13 -1.11 7.54
C ILE A 334 13.66 -0.73 7.60
N LEU A 335 12.87 -1.41 8.44
CA LEU A 335 11.41 -1.26 8.46
C LEU A 335 10.91 -0.11 9.34
N GLN A 336 11.60 0.20 10.44
CA GLN A 336 11.11 1.11 11.49
C GLN A 336 12.04 2.30 11.78
N GLY A 337 13.30 2.20 11.35
CA GLY A 337 14.37 3.12 11.74
C GLY A 337 14.74 3.00 13.23
N ASP A 338 15.80 3.70 13.63
CA ASP A 338 16.18 3.86 15.03
C ASP A 338 16.77 5.27 15.24
N PRO A 339 15.98 6.22 15.79
CA PRO A 339 16.41 7.60 15.95
C PRO A 339 17.61 7.76 16.90
N ASN A 340 17.89 6.76 17.74
CA ASN A 340 18.97 6.81 18.73
C ASN A 340 20.28 6.21 18.20
N LEU A 341 20.27 5.58 17.02
CA LEU A 341 21.42 4.86 16.49
C LEU A 341 22.52 5.80 15.97
N ASP A 342 22.17 6.65 14.99
CA ASP A 342 23.02 7.74 14.48
C ASP A 342 22.16 8.71 13.67
N GLY A 343 22.39 10.02 13.85
CA GLY A 343 21.62 11.06 13.15
C GLY A 343 21.69 10.99 11.63
N TYR A 344 22.82 10.55 11.05
CA TYR A 344 22.97 10.38 9.60
C TYR A 344 22.07 9.26 9.05
N LEU A 345 21.87 8.20 9.83
CA LEU A 345 21.04 7.06 9.42
C LEU A 345 19.55 7.41 9.41
N ASN A 346 19.11 8.44 10.13
CA ASN A 346 17.70 8.85 10.18
C ASN A 346 17.16 9.40 8.85
N ASP A 347 18.03 9.84 7.95
CA ASP A 347 17.64 10.24 6.58
C ASP A 347 17.60 9.08 5.59
N ILE A 348 18.06 7.89 6.01
CA ILE A 348 18.13 6.67 5.18
C ILE A 348 17.10 5.64 5.67
N PHE A 349 16.93 5.53 6.98
CA PHE A 349 16.15 4.51 7.66
C PHE A 349 14.99 5.12 8.49
N PRO A 350 13.80 4.50 8.51
CA PRO A 350 13.43 3.33 7.70
C PRO A 350 13.51 3.65 6.20
N ILE A 351 13.78 2.62 5.39
CA ILE A 351 13.78 2.85 3.94
C ILE A 351 12.38 3.31 3.52
N PRO A 352 12.26 4.28 2.59
CA PRO A 352 10.97 4.68 2.07
C PRO A 352 10.24 3.48 1.44
N LEU A 353 8.98 3.27 1.84
CA LEU A 353 8.09 2.26 1.27
C LEU A 353 6.78 2.94 0.87
N PRO A 354 6.10 2.46 -0.18
CA PRO A 354 4.87 3.07 -0.66
C PRO A 354 3.76 2.97 0.40
N PHE A 355 2.86 3.95 0.40
CA PHE A 355 1.74 4.00 1.34
C PHE A 355 0.74 2.85 1.05
N PRO A 356 0.41 1.98 2.03
CA PRO A 356 -0.33 0.75 1.75
C PRO A 356 -1.84 0.94 1.60
N GLU A 357 -2.46 2.02 2.10
CA GLU A 357 -3.89 2.31 1.90
C GLU A 357 -4.17 3.14 0.63
N GLY A 358 -3.25 3.08 -0.34
CA GLY A 358 -3.42 3.67 -1.67
C GLY A 358 -4.20 2.78 -2.64
N LEU A 359 -4.02 3.01 -3.95
CA LEU A 359 -4.73 2.24 -4.98
C LEU A 359 -4.35 0.76 -5.01
N ASN A 360 -3.15 0.41 -4.54
CA ASN A 360 -2.63 -0.96 -4.52
C ASN A 360 -3.04 -1.75 -3.26
N TYR A 361 -3.96 -1.21 -2.43
CA TYR A 361 -4.48 -1.94 -1.27
C TYR A 361 -5.25 -3.19 -1.70
N VAL A 362 -5.03 -4.31 -1.00
CA VAL A 362 -5.64 -5.63 -1.28
C VAL A 362 -6.16 -6.39 -0.05
#